data_AF-A0AAV3YF62-F1
#
_entry.id   AF-A0AAV3YF62-F1
#
_cell.length_a   1.000
_cell.length_b   1.000
_cell.length_c   1.000
_cell.angle_alpha   90.00
_cell.angle_beta   90.00
_cell.angle_gamma   90.00
#
_symmetry.space_group_name_H-M   'P 1'
#
loop_
_entity.id
_entity.type
_entity.pdbx_description
1 polymer ?
#
loop_
_entity_poly.entity_id
_entity_poly.type
_entity_poly.pdbx_seq_one_letter_code
_entity_poly.pdbx_strand_id
1 'polypeptide(L)'
;MALVNICDVTVLNNPTSVLKPFEFEITFECLEDLPEDLEWRIIYVGSAESMDHDQVLDTILVGPVPGGKHMFVFEADPPDFRKIPVDDIMGVTVVLLTCSYRGKEFIRVGYYVNNEYDDPELKENPPAEIQLQKLTRNILSSEVRVTRFTIAWHDPKPGEAEGEEKMEEDACVSEENRMPAPKISEEIQARITADLACERAEREMMTSKVPLADPGNIYPDDMRHYHSEDSSSLCMP
;
A
#
# COMPACT_ATOMS: atom_id res chain seq x y z
N MET A 1 -11.18 -11.75 10.89
CA MET A 1 -11.09 -10.55 11.76
C MET A 1 -9.62 -10.21 11.89
N ALA A 2 -9.24 -8.93 11.79
CA ALA A 2 -7.84 -8.54 11.98
C ALA A 2 -7.43 -8.68 13.45
N LEU A 3 -6.26 -9.25 13.73
CA LEU A 3 -5.74 -9.38 15.11
C LEU A 3 -5.06 -8.10 15.60
N VAL A 4 -4.68 -7.23 14.68
CA VAL A 4 -4.09 -5.91 14.97
C VAL A 4 -5.03 -4.82 14.48
N ASN A 5 -5.29 -3.85 15.34
CA ASN A 5 -6.09 -2.68 15.01
C ASN A 5 -5.32 -1.40 15.35
N ILE A 6 -5.23 -0.47 14.40
CA ILE A 6 -4.68 0.86 14.66
C ILE A 6 -5.73 1.67 15.40
N CYS A 7 -5.38 2.15 16.60
CA CYS A 7 -6.26 2.98 17.42
C CYS A 7 -6.16 4.46 17.04
N ASP A 8 -4.93 4.94 16.89
CA ASP A 8 -4.64 6.34 16.58
C ASP A 8 -3.28 6.49 15.90
N VAL A 9 -3.17 7.49 15.03
CA VAL A 9 -1.90 7.90 14.40
C VAL A 9 -1.84 9.42 14.44
N THR A 10 -1.00 9.93 15.34
CA THR A 10 -0.80 11.35 15.53
C THR A 10 0.45 11.82 14.76
N VAL A 11 0.26 12.80 13.87
CA VAL A 11 1.37 13.42 13.12
C VAL A 11 2.05 14.46 13.98
N LEU A 12 3.34 14.29 14.25
CA LEU A 12 4.15 15.22 15.03
C LEU A 12 4.88 16.21 14.10
N ASN A 13 5.32 17.34 14.66
CA ASN A 13 6.12 18.35 13.96
C ASN A 13 5.54 18.79 12.60
N ASN A 14 4.26 19.19 12.59
CA ASN A 14 3.55 19.60 11.37
C ASN A 14 2.78 20.93 11.55
N PRO A 15 2.84 21.87 10.60
CA PRO A 15 3.67 21.90 9.38
C PRO A 15 5.16 22.14 9.68
N THR A 16 6.04 21.69 8.79
CA THR A 16 7.51 21.81 8.95
C THR A 16 8.23 21.84 7.61
N SER A 17 9.55 22.08 7.59
CA SER A 17 10.32 22.07 6.34
C SER A 17 10.29 20.69 5.65
N VAL A 18 10.26 20.67 4.32
CA VAL A 18 10.29 19.42 3.53
C VAL A 18 11.55 18.56 3.78
N LEU A 19 12.62 19.16 4.31
CA LEU A 19 13.88 18.51 4.64
C LEU A 19 13.94 17.98 6.08
N LYS A 20 12.86 18.13 6.85
CA LYS A 20 12.78 17.56 8.20
C LYS A 20 12.22 16.14 8.15
N PRO A 21 12.63 15.28 9.10
CA PRO A 21 12.07 13.94 9.24
C PRO A 21 10.54 13.94 9.33
N PHE A 22 9.94 12.82 8.97
CA PHE A 22 8.57 12.50 9.33
C PHE A 22 8.56 11.90 10.73
N GLU A 23 7.57 12.27 11.53
CA GLU A 23 7.39 11.74 12.88
C GLU A 23 5.92 11.38 13.10
N PHE A 24 5.65 10.10 13.30
CA PHE A 24 4.31 9.58 13.57
C PHE A 24 4.28 8.89 14.93
N GLU A 25 3.42 9.33 15.84
CA GLU A 25 3.10 8.57 17.05
C GLU A 25 1.98 7.59 16.71
N ILE A 26 2.30 6.30 16.72
CA ILE A 26 1.39 5.23 16.32
C ILE A 26 0.94 4.50 17.58
N THR A 27 -0.37 4.42 17.76
CA THR A 27 -1.01 3.64 18.81
C THR A 27 -1.83 2.51 18.19
N PHE A 28 -1.54 1.27 18.55
CA PHE A 28 -2.24 0.10 18.03
C PHE A 28 -2.56 -0.91 19.13
N GLU A 29 -3.53 -1.78 18.88
CA GLU A 29 -3.96 -2.83 19.79
C GLU A 29 -3.84 -4.19 19.11
N CYS A 30 -3.21 -5.13 19.80
CA CYS A 30 -3.13 -6.54 19.45
C CYS A 30 -4.13 -7.34 20.30
N LEU A 31 -5.01 -8.09 19.65
CA LEU A 31 -5.99 -8.93 20.34
C LEU A 31 -5.36 -10.21 20.92
N GLU A 32 -4.28 -10.68 20.31
CA GLU A 32 -3.56 -11.91 20.68
C GLU A 32 -2.04 -11.69 20.59
N ASP A 33 -1.28 -12.59 21.20
CA ASP A 33 0.18 -12.60 21.10
C ASP A 33 0.61 -12.97 19.67
N LEU A 34 1.32 -12.08 19.01
CA LEU A 34 1.92 -12.32 17.70
C LEU A 34 3.34 -12.86 17.86
N PRO A 35 3.64 -14.07 17.37
CA PRO A 35 4.97 -14.67 17.48
C PRO A 35 5.99 -14.03 16.54
N GLU A 36 5.55 -13.40 15.45
CA GLU A 36 6.40 -12.76 14.46
C GLU A 36 6.27 -11.24 14.50
N ASP A 37 7.20 -10.57 13.82
CA ASP A 37 7.30 -9.13 13.83
C ASP A 37 6.26 -8.50 12.88
N LEU A 38 5.70 -7.37 13.32
CA LEU A 38 5.01 -6.44 12.44
C LEU A 38 6.04 -5.59 11.70
N GLU A 39 5.92 -5.52 10.39
CA GLU A 39 6.74 -4.66 9.56
C GLU A 39 5.99 -3.37 9.24
N TRP A 40 6.51 -2.25 9.73
CA TRP A 40 5.96 -0.92 9.43
C TRP A 40 6.86 -0.21 8.44
N ARG A 41 6.25 0.40 7.41
CA ARG A 41 6.98 1.22 6.44
C ARG A 41 6.33 2.57 6.24
N ILE A 42 7.16 3.61 6.16
CA ILE A 42 6.75 4.93 5.68
C ILE A 42 7.17 5.04 4.22
N ILE A 43 6.21 5.30 3.34
CA ILE A 43 6.42 5.38 1.90
C ILE A 43 5.97 6.77 1.43
N TYR A 44 6.85 7.50 0.76
CA TYR A 44 6.54 8.77 0.14
C TYR A 44 6.21 8.56 -1.34
N VAL A 45 5.05 9.02 -1.77
CA VAL A 45 4.64 8.94 -3.17
C VAL A 45 5.37 10.03 -3.95
N GLY A 46 6.22 9.63 -4.88
CA GLY A 46 7.07 10.57 -5.62
C GLY A 46 6.34 11.22 -6.78
N SER A 47 5.41 10.51 -7.41
CA SER A 47 4.61 11.02 -8.52
C SER A 47 3.24 10.37 -8.47
N ALA A 48 2.20 11.13 -8.83
CA ALA A 48 0.86 10.55 -8.96
C ALA A 48 0.74 9.65 -10.20
N GLU A 49 1.62 9.80 -11.18
CA GLU A 49 1.53 9.09 -12.47
C GLU A 49 2.31 7.78 -12.49
N SER A 50 3.27 7.60 -11.58
CA SER A 50 4.09 6.39 -11.54
C SER A 50 4.59 6.07 -10.13
N MET A 51 4.46 4.79 -9.78
CA MET A 51 5.02 4.19 -8.56
C MET A 51 6.55 4.05 -8.61
N ASP A 52 7.19 4.24 -9.78
CA ASP A 52 8.65 4.14 -9.92
C ASP A 52 9.40 5.21 -9.12
N HIS A 53 8.71 6.30 -8.77
CA HIS A 53 9.24 7.40 -7.98
C HIS A 53 8.96 7.26 -6.48
N ASP A 54 8.23 6.23 -6.06
CA ASP A 54 7.90 6.01 -4.66
C ASP A 54 9.15 5.63 -3.87
N GLN A 55 9.27 6.23 -2.69
CA GLN A 55 10.43 6.06 -1.83
C GLN A 55 9.99 5.51 -0.49
N VAL A 56 10.48 4.31 -0.16
CA VAL A 56 10.41 3.80 1.21
C VAL A 56 11.41 4.62 2.03
N LEU A 57 10.90 5.46 2.92
CA LEU A 57 11.71 6.34 3.76
C LEU A 57 12.38 5.57 4.89
N ASP A 58 11.62 4.71 5.56
CA ASP A 58 12.16 3.80 6.57
C ASP A 58 11.28 2.55 6.72
N THR A 59 11.85 1.49 7.29
CA THR A 59 11.20 0.23 7.62
C THR A 59 11.64 -0.24 8.99
N ILE A 60 10.68 -0.47 9.88
CA ILE A 60 10.94 -0.98 11.22
C ILE A 60 10.22 -2.30 11.43
N LEU A 61 10.83 -3.15 12.25
CA LEU A 61 10.26 -4.40 12.72
C LEU A 61 9.89 -4.26 14.19
N VAL A 62 8.64 -4.57 14.53
CA VAL A 62 8.12 -4.52 15.89
C VAL A 62 7.65 -5.92 16.26
N GLY A 63 8.43 -6.64 17.06
CA GLY A 63 8.02 -7.93 17.60
C GLY A 63 9.08 -8.60 18.49
N PRO A 64 8.72 -9.74 19.10
CA PRO A 64 7.38 -10.34 19.14
C PRO A 64 6.38 -9.44 19.91
N VAL A 65 5.12 -9.39 19.46
CA VAL A 65 4.14 -8.42 19.96
C VAL A 65 3.12 -9.09 20.88
N PRO A 66 3.15 -8.83 22.21
CA PRO A 66 2.17 -9.41 23.12
C PRO A 66 0.79 -8.77 22.91
N GLY A 67 -0.28 -9.46 23.31
CA GLY A 67 -1.63 -8.93 23.33
C GLY A 67 -1.74 -7.69 24.22
N GLY A 68 -2.50 -6.71 23.77
CA GLY A 68 -2.72 -5.44 24.46
C GLY A 68 -2.46 -4.22 23.57
N LYS A 69 -2.44 -3.05 24.21
CA LYS A 69 -2.28 -1.76 23.55
C LYS A 69 -0.81 -1.31 23.60
N HIS A 70 -0.30 -0.92 22.45
CA HIS A 70 1.08 -0.49 22.23
C HIS A 70 1.13 0.90 21.62
N MET A 71 2.21 1.61 21.89
CA MET A 71 2.45 2.94 21.36
C MET A 71 3.94 3.14 21.13
N PHE A 72 4.30 3.70 19.99
CA PHE A 72 5.68 4.06 19.68
C PHE A 72 5.73 5.25 18.71
N VAL A 73 6.88 5.92 18.63
CA VAL A 73 7.14 7.00 17.67
C VAL A 73 7.95 6.42 16.52
N PHE A 74 7.45 6.58 15.30
CA PHE A 74 8.12 6.22 14.07
C PHE A 74 8.68 7.48 13.41
N GLU A 75 10.01 7.62 13.42
CA GLU A 75 10.73 8.69 12.75
C GLU A 75 11.36 8.17 11.45
N ALA A 76 11.29 8.93 10.36
CA ALA A 76 11.94 8.60 9.09
C ALA A 76 12.52 9.83 8.40
N ASP A 77 13.68 9.67 7.77
CA ASP A 77 14.35 10.73 7.01
C ASP A 77 13.47 11.23 5.83
N PRO A 78 13.64 12.49 5.40
CA PRO A 78 12.90 13.03 4.24
C PRO A 78 13.23 12.28 2.94
N PRO A 79 12.36 12.34 1.91
CA PRO A 79 12.61 11.73 0.61
C PRO A 79 13.81 12.36 -0.11
N ASP A 80 14.41 11.62 -1.04
CA ASP A 80 15.39 12.18 -1.97
C ASP A 80 14.66 12.90 -3.11
N PHE A 81 14.55 14.23 -3.00
CA PHE A 81 13.92 15.09 -3.99
C PHE A 81 14.59 15.05 -5.38
N ARG A 82 15.80 14.50 -5.52
CA ARG A 82 16.46 14.34 -6.82
C ARG A 82 15.86 13.20 -7.65
N LYS A 83 15.13 12.29 -7.01
CA LYS A 83 14.46 11.13 -7.67
C LYS A 83 13.00 11.41 -8.00
N ILE A 84 12.50 12.59 -7.61
CA ILE A 84 11.12 13.02 -7.79
C ILE A 84 11.07 13.94 -9.02
N PRO A 85 10.09 13.77 -9.93
CA PRO A 85 9.87 14.70 -11.03
C PRO A 85 9.69 16.13 -10.52
N VAL A 86 10.31 17.11 -11.17
CA VAL A 86 10.31 18.51 -10.71
C VAL A 86 8.88 19.06 -10.55
N ASP A 87 7.97 18.64 -11.43
CA ASP A 87 6.57 19.05 -11.44
C ASP A 87 5.78 18.48 -10.24
N ASP A 88 6.24 17.39 -9.63
CA ASP A 88 5.61 16.71 -8.49
C ASP A 88 6.21 17.10 -7.12
N ILE A 89 7.32 17.86 -7.11
CA ILE A 89 7.95 18.31 -5.85
C ILE A 89 7.03 19.29 -5.10
N MET A 90 6.34 20.17 -5.82
CA MET A 90 5.42 21.15 -5.22
C MET A 90 3.97 20.75 -5.42
N GLY A 91 3.11 21.17 -4.48
CA GLY A 91 1.70 20.83 -4.49
C GLY A 91 1.40 19.62 -3.62
N VAL A 92 0.33 18.90 -3.97
CA VAL A 92 -0.23 17.83 -3.15
C VAL A 92 0.34 16.49 -3.59
N THR A 93 0.88 15.75 -2.64
CA THR A 93 1.29 14.35 -2.76
C THR A 93 0.75 13.55 -1.56
N VAL A 94 1.16 12.29 -1.43
CA VAL A 94 0.69 11.36 -0.39
C VAL A 94 1.88 10.72 0.33
N VAL A 95 1.76 10.56 1.63
CA VAL A 95 2.63 9.66 2.42
C VAL A 95 1.79 8.51 2.95
N LEU A 96 2.29 7.29 2.81
CA LEU A 96 1.63 6.06 3.20
C LEU A 96 2.38 5.44 4.38
N LEU A 97 1.65 5.17 5.45
CA LEU A 97 2.09 4.29 6.53
C LEU A 97 1.46 2.93 6.30
N THR A 98 2.30 1.93 6.01
CA THR A 98 1.85 0.54 5.79
C THR A 98 2.28 -0.33 6.96
N CYS A 99 1.45 -1.31 7.31
CA CYS A 99 1.79 -2.34 8.26
C CYS A 99 1.50 -3.72 7.67
N SER A 100 2.51 -4.58 7.74
CA SER A 100 2.49 -5.93 7.21
C SER A 100 2.80 -6.93 8.30
N TYR A 101 2.19 -8.11 8.21
CA TYR A 101 2.51 -9.25 9.05
C TYR A 101 2.80 -10.44 8.15
N ARG A 102 3.94 -11.12 8.37
CA ARG A 102 4.38 -12.25 7.51
C ARG A 102 4.46 -11.89 6.02
N GLY A 103 4.87 -10.66 5.72
CA GLY A 103 4.96 -10.14 4.36
C GLY A 103 3.61 -9.85 3.68
N LYS A 104 2.48 -9.96 4.41
CA LYS A 104 1.15 -9.59 3.90
C LYS A 104 0.71 -8.27 4.54
N GLU A 105 0.51 -7.26 3.70
CA GLU A 105 -0.02 -5.96 4.12
C GLU A 105 -1.47 -6.12 4.55
N PHE A 106 -1.83 -5.62 5.73
CA PHE A 106 -3.21 -5.68 6.23
C PHE A 106 -3.82 -4.30 6.50
N ILE A 107 -2.99 -3.26 6.59
CA ILE A 107 -3.47 -1.89 6.76
C ILE A 107 -2.53 -0.89 6.10
N ARG A 108 -3.15 0.12 5.51
CA ARG A 108 -2.51 1.27 4.88
C ARG A 108 -3.21 2.55 5.34
N VAL A 109 -2.44 3.48 5.86
CA VAL A 109 -2.91 4.79 6.30
C VAL A 109 -2.23 5.84 5.42
N GLY A 110 -3.01 6.50 4.57
CA GLY A 110 -2.54 7.54 3.67
C GLY A 110 -2.87 8.94 4.19
N TYR A 111 -1.87 9.81 4.20
CA TYR A 111 -2.03 11.23 4.47
C TYR A 111 -1.70 12.04 3.23
N TYR A 112 -2.53 13.04 2.95
CA TYR A 112 -2.16 14.07 1.98
C TYR A 112 -1.08 14.98 2.55
N VAL A 113 -0.13 15.31 1.71
CA VAL A 113 1.02 16.14 2.01
C VAL A 113 1.03 17.28 1.02
N ASN A 114 0.86 18.51 1.49
CA ASN A 114 0.96 19.70 0.64
C ASN A 114 2.33 20.36 0.84
N ASN A 115 3.10 20.46 -0.23
CA ASN A 115 4.39 21.15 -0.28
C ASN A 115 4.20 22.52 -0.91
N GLU A 116 4.43 23.59 -0.14
CA GLU A 116 4.33 24.97 -0.64
C GLU A 116 5.44 25.86 -0.07
N TYR A 117 5.73 26.97 -0.76
CA TYR A 117 6.58 28.02 -0.18
C TYR A 117 5.85 28.68 0.99
N ASP A 118 6.54 29.02 2.06
CA ASP A 118 5.95 29.83 3.13
C ASP A 118 5.89 31.33 2.72
N ASP A 119 6.89 31.78 1.96
CA ASP A 119 7.03 33.18 1.54
C ASP A 119 5.97 33.58 0.48
N PRO A 120 5.15 34.62 0.73
CA PRO A 120 4.10 35.04 -0.20
C PRO A 120 4.64 35.56 -1.54
N GLU A 121 5.82 36.18 -1.53
CA GLU A 121 6.48 36.66 -2.75
C GLU A 121 6.89 35.51 -3.67
N LEU A 122 7.34 34.38 -3.09
CA LEU A 122 7.71 33.17 -3.83
C LEU A 122 6.48 32.40 -4.29
N LYS A 123 5.34 32.50 -3.58
CA LYS A 123 4.06 31.97 -4.06
C LYS A 123 3.56 32.71 -5.29
N GLU A 124 3.65 34.05 -5.30
CA GLU A 124 3.16 34.87 -6.43
C GLU A 124 4.13 34.85 -7.62
N ASN A 125 5.44 34.80 -7.36
CA ASN A 125 6.49 34.75 -8.36
C ASN A 125 7.41 33.55 -8.11
N PRO A 126 6.98 32.33 -8.49
CA PRO A 126 7.78 31.15 -8.27
C PRO A 126 9.10 31.23 -9.06
N PRO A 127 10.25 30.94 -8.41
CA PRO A 127 11.54 30.92 -9.09
C PRO A 127 11.57 29.81 -10.14
N ALA A 128 12.43 29.96 -11.17
CA ALA A 128 12.60 28.95 -12.21
C ALA A 128 13.17 27.62 -11.68
N GLU A 129 13.94 27.67 -10.59
CA GLU A 129 14.48 26.50 -9.89
C GLU A 129 13.86 26.39 -8.50
N ILE A 130 13.41 25.19 -8.13
CA ILE A 130 12.76 24.92 -6.85
C ILE A 130 13.77 25.04 -5.70
N GLN A 131 13.45 25.88 -4.72
CA GLN A 131 14.28 26.10 -3.54
C GLN A 131 13.81 25.23 -2.36
N LEU A 132 14.25 23.97 -2.29
CA LEU A 132 13.85 23.00 -1.26
C LEU A 132 13.97 23.53 0.18
N GLN A 133 14.97 24.36 0.46
CA GLN A 133 15.23 24.94 1.79
C GLN A 133 14.12 25.87 2.28
N LYS A 134 13.30 26.41 1.36
CA LYS A 134 12.19 27.33 1.65
C LYS A 134 10.82 26.68 1.50
N LEU A 135 10.78 25.40 1.17
CA LEU A 135 9.54 24.66 1.10
C LEU A 135 9.14 24.14 2.47
N THR A 136 7.86 24.32 2.75
CA THR A 136 7.18 23.81 3.93
C THR A 136 6.23 22.70 3.48
N ARG A 137 6.30 21.59 4.20
CA ARG A 137 5.42 20.45 4.12
C ARG A 137 4.31 20.59 5.16
N ASN A 138 3.07 20.44 4.71
CA ASN A 138 1.90 20.34 5.58
C ASN A 138 1.17 19.02 5.34
N ILE A 139 1.18 18.14 6.34
CA ILE A 139 0.47 16.87 6.36
C ILE A 139 -0.97 17.11 6.85
N LEU A 140 -1.95 16.79 6.02
CA LEU A 140 -3.36 16.99 6.32
C LEU A 140 -3.88 15.84 7.19
N SER A 141 -3.64 15.92 8.50
CA SER A 141 -4.07 14.91 9.47
C SER A 141 -5.60 14.76 9.59
N SER A 142 -6.37 15.77 9.14
CA SER A 142 -7.84 15.73 9.14
C SER A 142 -8.43 14.91 7.99
N GLU A 143 -7.67 14.68 6.91
CA GLU A 143 -8.12 13.96 5.71
C GLU A 143 -7.30 12.67 5.54
N VAL A 144 -7.40 11.79 6.53
CA VAL A 144 -6.73 10.49 6.50
C VAL A 144 -7.55 9.47 5.70
N ARG A 145 -6.88 8.67 4.88
CA ARG A 145 -7.49 7.52 4.18
C ARG A 145 -6.96 6.23 4.76
N VAL A 146 -7.85 5.36 5.21
CA VAL A 146 -7.48 4.06 5.77
C VAL A 146 -8.01 2.96 4.86
N THR A 147 -7.12 2.12 4.35
CA THR A 147 -7.46 0.92 3.58
C THR A 147 -7.06 -0.30 4.39
N ARG A 148 -7.97 -1.27 4.50
CA ARG A 148 -7.75 -2.51 5.25
C ARG A 148 -7.81 -3.70 4.30
N PHE A 149 -6.90 -4.64 4.49
CA PHE A 149 -6.84 -5.88 3.74
C PHE A 149 -7.00 -7.07 4.70
N THR A 150 -7.75 -8.07 4.26
CA THR A 150 -7.90 -9.29 5.05
C THR A 150 -6.73 -10.22 4.78
N ILE A 151 -5.99 -10.59 5.82
CA ILE A 151 -4.86 -11.52 5.74
C ILE A 151 -5.07 -12.77 6.60
N ALA A 152 -4.32 -13.82 6.30
CA ALA A 152 -4.21 -15.01 7.14
C ALA A 152 -3.21 -14.75 8.28
N TRP A 153 -3.70 -14.72 9.51
CA TRP A 153 -2.89 -14.42 10.71
C TRP A 153 -2.18 -15.64 11.30
N HIS A 154 -2.66 -16.83 10.98
CA HIS A 154 -2.08 -18.09 11.44
C HIS A 154 -1.49 -18.85 10.26
N ASP A 155 -0.59 -19.78 10.55
CA ASP A 155 -0.07 -20.66 9.51
C ASP A 155 -1.21 -21.47 8.89
N PRO A 156 -1.23 -21.60 7.55
CA PRO A 156 -2.22 -22.43 6.90
C PRO A 156 -2.09 -23.84 7.47
N LYS A 157 -3.19 -24.36 8.03
CA LYS A 157 -3.26 -25.79 8.33
C LYS A 157 -3.02 -26.52 7.00
N PRO A 158 -2.23 -27.60 6.97
CA PRO A 158 -1.96 -28.31 5.73
C PRO A 158 -3.29 -28.81 5.12
N GLY A 159 -3.77 -28.13 4.07
CA GLY A 159 -4.98 -28.51 3.33
C GLY A 159 -5.94 -27.39 2.88
N GLU A 160 -5.78 -26.14 3.30
CA GLU A 160 -6.68 -25.05 2.87
C GLU A 160 -6.01 -24.12 1.84
N ALA A 161 -6.61 -24.03 0.65
CA ALA A 161 -6.15 -23.17 -0.45
C ALA A 161 -6.34 -21.68 -0.11
N GLU A 162 -5.38 -20.86 -0.55
CA GLU A 162 -5.37 -19.40 -0.34
C GLU A 162 -6.64 -18.75 -0.90
N GLY A 163 -7.40 -18.10 -0.02
CA GLY A 163 -8.62 -17.37 -0.38
C GLY A 163 -8.31 -15.97 -0.89
N GLU A 164 -9.03 -15.57 -1.93
CA GLU A 164 -8.97 -14.27 -2.60
C GLU A 164 -9.08 -13.07 -1.64
N GLU A 165 -8.20 -12.10 -1.85
CA GLU A 165 -8.15 -10.82 -1.15
C GLU A 165 -9.43 -10.02 -1.41
N LYS A 166 -10.13 -9.62 -0.34
CA LYS A 166 -11.25 -8.68 -0.42
C LYS A 166 -10.84 -7.35 0.21
N MET A 167 -10.95 -6.29 -0.58
CA MET A 167 -10.79 -4.90 -0.17
C MET A 167 -12.10 -4.43 0.47
N GLU A 168 -12.04 -3.97 1.72
CA GLU A 168 -13.15 -3.28 2.38
C GLU A 168 -12.71 -1.82 2.62
N GLU A 169 -13.40 -0.86 2.00
CA GLU A 169 -13.29 0.56 2.32
C GLU A 169 -14.25 0.87 3.48
N ASP A 170 -13.71 1.32 4.60
CA ASP A 170 -14.52 1.84 5.72
C ASP A 170 -14.42 3.36 5.76
N ALA A 171 -15.57 4.02 5.65
CA ALA A 171 -15.71 5.47 5.76
C ALA A 171 -16.18 5.79 7.17
N CYS A 172 -15.28 6.20 8.06
CA CYS A 172 -15.63 6.60 9.41
C CYS A 172 -15.18 8.03 9.73
N VAL A 173 -16.09 9.01 9.58
CA VAL A 173 -16.26 10.14 10.52
C VAL A 173 -17.76 10.51 10.59
N SER A 174 -18.25 10.62 11.83
CA SER A 174 -19.62 10.91 12.29
C SER A 174 -20.35 12.07 11.60
N GLU A 175 -21.60 11.81 11.20
CA GLU A 175 -22.60 12.79 10.74
C GLU A 175 -23.16 13.64 11.90
N GLU A 176 -22.47 14.65 12.41
CA GLU A 176 -23.14 15.75 13.15
C GLU A 176 -22.26 17.01 13.39
N ASN A 177 -21.81 17.67 12.31
CA ASN A 177 -21.68 19.14 12.23
C ASN A 177 -21.09 19.55 10.87
N ARG A 178 -21.97 19.82 9.89
CA ARG A 178 -21.56 20.44 8.62
C ARG A 178 -21.34 21.94 8.83
N MET A 179 -20.08 22.37 8.87
CA MET A 179 -19.68 23.62 8.21
C MET A 179 -19.23 23.27 6.79
N PRO A 180 -19.48 24.11 5.77
CA PRO A 180 -19.16 23.75 4.40
C PRO A 180 -17.64 23.60 4.24
N ALA A 181 -17.22 22.43 3.74
CA ALA A 181 -15.85 22.16 3.35
C ALA A 181 -15.36 23.22 2.33
N PRO A 182 -14.07 23.62 2.39
CA PRO A 182 -13.50 24.43 1.32
C PRO A 182 -13.58 23.66 0.00
N LYS A 183 -13.99 24.35 -1.07
CA LYS A 183 -14.19 23.74 -2.39
C LYS A 183 -12.84 23.33 -2.98
N ILE A 184 -12.52 22.04 -2.88
CA ILE A 184 -11.51 21.38 -3.72
C ILE A 184 -12.09 21.31 -5.15
N SER A 185 -11.28 21.56 -6.17
CA SER A 185 -11.75 21.51 -7.56
C SER A 185 -12.22 20.09 -7.93
N GLU A 186 -13.34 19.99 -8.64
CA GLU A 186 -13.93 18.72 -9.10
C GLU A 186 -12.93 17.86 -9.89
N GLU A 187 -11.92 18.50 -10.51
CA GLU A 187 -10.84 17.84 -11.24
C GLU A 187 -9.95 16.94 -10.36
N ILE A 188 -9.66 17.34 -9.12
CA ILE A 188 -8.79 16.56 -8.23
C ILE A 188 -9.56 15.35 -7.67
N GLN A 189 -10.84 15.54 -7.33
CA GLN A 189 -11.71 14.44 -6.89
C GLN A 189 -11.98 13.43 -8.01
N ALA A 190 -12.14 13.89 -9.24
CA ALA A 190 -12.31 13.04 -10.41
C ALA A 190 -11.05 12.21 -10.71
N ARG A 191 -9.85 12.80 -10.59
CA ARG A 191 -8.58 12.09 -10.80
C ARG A 191 -8.35 10.98 -9.79
N ILE A 192 -8.56 11.25 -8.50
CA ILE A 192 -8.42 10.22 -7.45
C ILE A 192 -9.40 9.06 -7.68
N THR A 193 -10.62 9.36 -8.12
CA THR A 193 -11.63 8.34 -8.42
C THR A 193 -11.27 7.54 -9.67
N ALA A 194 -10.67 8.18 -10.67
CA ALA A 194 -10.17 7.53 -11.88
C ALA A 194 -8.97 6.62 -11.59
N ASP A 195 -8.03 7.04 -10.74
CA ASP A 195 -6.86 6.25 -10.36
C ASP A 195 -7.26 4.99 -9.57
N LEU A 196 -8.19 5.14 -8.61
CA LEU A 196 -8.78 4.00 -7.89
C LEU A 196 -9.56 3.05 -8.80
N ALA A 197 -10.24 3.56 -9.84
CA ALA A 197 -10.94 2.75 -10.82
C ALA A 197 -9.98 2.04 -11.79
N CYS A 198 -8.86 2.67 -12.14
CA CYS A 198 -7.81 2.10 -12.98
C CYS A 198 -7.13 0.93 -12.26
N GLU A 199 -6.72 1.13 -11.00
CA GLU A 199 -6.16 0.05 -10.18
C GLU A 199 -7.11 -1.14 -10.03
N ARG A 200 -8.42 -0.87 -9.92
CA ARG A 200 -9.44 -1.92 -9.85
C ARG A 200 -9.53 -2.70 -11.17
N ALA A 201 -9.54 -2.00 -12.30
CA ALA A 201 -9.58 -2.62 -13.63
C ALA A 201 -8.31 -3.43 -13.93
N GLU A 202 -7.13 -2.95 -13.52
CA GLU A 202 -5.86 -3.67 -13.67
C GLU A 202 -5.84 -4.96 -12.83
N ARG A 203 -6.33 -4.92 -11.59
CA ARG A 203 -6.49 -6.12 -10.75
C ARG A 203 -7.50 -7.11 -11.33
N GLU A 204 -8.63 -6.62 -11.86
CA GLU A 204 -9.63 -7.47 -12.54
C GLU A 204 -9.06 -8.10 -13.83
N MET A 205 -8.23 -7.39 -14.59
CA MET A 205 -7.55 -7.95 -15.76
C MET A 205 -6.47 -8.98 -15.40
N MET A 206 -5.77 -8.78 -14.28
CA MET A 206 -4.72 -9.70 -13.83
C MET A 206 -5.28 -11.01 -13.25
N THR A 207 -6.46 -10.94 -12.61
CA THR A 207 -7.18 -12.10 -12.05
C THR A 207 -8.03 -12.84 -13.08
N SER A 208 -8.40 -12.21 -14.20
CA SER A 208 -9.20 -12.82 -15.27
C SER A 208 -8.40 -13.69 -16.27
N LYS A 209 -7.09 -13.92 -16.08
CA LYS A 209 -6.36 -14.89 -16.92
C LYS A 209 -6.75 -16.32 -16.56
N VAL A 210 -7.81 -16.80 -17.21
CA VAL A 210 -8.13 -18.24 -17.33
C VAL A 210 -6.88 -18.97 -17.81
N PRO A 211 -6.48 -20.11 -17.22
CA PRO A 211 -5.37 -20.91 -17.71
C PRO A 211 -5.62 -21.26 -19.17
N LEU A 212 -4.61 -21.07 -20.04
CA LEU A 212 -4.62 -21.60 -21.40
C LEU A 212 -4.87 -23.11 -21.31
N ALA A 213 -6.10 -23.52 -21.61
CA ALA A 213 -6.42 -24.92 -21.82
C ALA A 213 -5.67 -25.37 -23.08
N ASP A 214 -4.78 -26.34 -22.87
CA ASP A 214 -3.94 -26.98 -23.87
C ASP A 214 -4.81 -27.49 -25.04
N PRO A 215 -4.69 -26.94 -26.27
CA PRO A 215 -5.53 -27.36 -27.38
C PRO A 215 -4.89 -28.56 -28.05
N GLY A 216 -5.14 -29.78 -27.55
CA GLY A 216 -4.51 -30.94 -28.18
C GLY A 216 -4.78 -32.33 -27.63
N ASN A 217 -5.99 -32.65 -27.14
CA ASN A 217 -6.38 -34.05 -26.93
C ASN A 217 -7.62 -34.38 -27.77
N ILE A 218 -7.42 -34.45 -29.09
CA ILE A 218 -8.29 -35.20 -29.99
C ILE A 218 -7.74 -36.62 -29.99
N TYR A 219 -8.39 -37.54 -29.29
CA TYR A 219 -8.25 -38.96 -29.61
C TYR A 219 -9.24 -39.29 -30.72
N PRO A 220 -8.80 -39.67 -31.93
CA PRO A 220 -9.60 -40.49 -32.80
C PRO A 220 -9.27 -41.97 -32.54
N ASP A 221 -10.31 -42.68 -32.16
CA ASP A 221 -10.43 -44.13 -32.23
C ASP A 221 -10.29 -44.54 -33.72
N ASP A 222 -9.17 -45.15 -34.12
CA ASP A 222 -9.22 -46.15 -35.19
C ASP A 222 -7.97 -47.06 -35.26
N MET A 223 -8.27 -48.33 -35.04
CA MET A 223 -7.65 -49.57 -35.52
C MET A 223 -6.47 -49.45 -36.53
N ARG A 224 -5.28 -49.97 -36.16
CA ARG A 224 -4.56 -51.08 -36.86
C ARG A 224 -3.08 -51.23 -36.44
N HIS A 225 -2.61 -52.48 -36.52
CA HIS A 225 -1.25 -53.03 -36.35
C HIS A 225 -0.86 -53.35 -34.90
N TYR A 226 -0.32 -54.52 -34.54
CA TYR A 226 0.05 -55.73 -35.27
C TYR A 226 0.21 -56.86 -34.24
N HIS A 227 0.01 -58.10 -34.67
CA HIS A 227 0.34 -59.31 -33.93
C HIS A 227 1.79 -59.32 -33.40
N SER A 228 1.98 -59.69 -32.14
CA SER A 228 2.88 -60.80 -31.74
C SER A 228 2.69 -61.11 -30.25
N GLU A 229 2.09 -62.26 -29.97
CA GLU A 229 2.09 -62.88 -28.65
C GLU A 229 3.49 -63.39 -28.29
N ASP A 230 3.76 -63.37 -26.97
CA ASP A 230 4.52 -64.35 -26.19
C ASP A 230 5.92 -64.78 -26.65
N SER A 231 6.93 -64.55 -25.81
CA SER A 231 7.17 -65.41 -24.64
C SER A 231 8.62 -65.32 -24.14
N SER A 232 8.73 -65.30 -22.81
CA SER A 232 9.79 -65.93 -22.01
C SER A 232 11.22 -65.36 -21.97
N SER A 233 11.63 -65.04 -20.73
CA SER A 233 12.97 -65.25 -20.14
C SER A 233 14.11 -64.36 -20.66
N LEU A 234 14.97 -63.75 -19.84
CA LEU A 234 15.71 -64.30 -18.70
C LEU A 234 16.29 -63.16 -17.85
N CYS A 235 16.64 -63.52 -16.62
CA CYS A 235 17.23 -62.69 -15.57
C CYS A 235 18.49 -61.88 -15.96
N MET A 236 18.61 -60.74 -15.26
CA MET A 236 19.84 -60.04 -14.85
C MET A 236 20.90 -60.98 -14.24
N PRO A 237 22.18 -60.58 -14.12
CA PRO A 237 22.68 -59.21 -13.91
C PRO A 237 23.65 -58.65 -14.95
#